data_AF-A0A3C0V3B6-F1
#
_entry.id   AF-A0A3C0V3B6-F1
#
_cell.length_a   1.000
_cell.length_b   1.000
_cell.length_c   1.000
_cell.angle_alpha   90.00
_cell.angle_beta   90.00
_cell.angle_gamma   90.00
#
_symmetry.space_group_name_H-M   'P 1'
#
loop_
_entity.id
_entity.type
_entity.pdbx_description
1 polymer ?
#
loop_
_entity_poly.entity_id
_entity_poly.type
_entity_poly.pdbx_seq_one_letter_code
_entity_poly.pdbx_strand_id
1 'polypeptide(L)'
;MNTKKTVLSSAVVLYFIIGLEILIMISPVAGFFYSVFNPVLLELAKYPATKWLSAFFLPHMIVPPDGFLKFIRIIGSVLFVGGMGLFFVCALQVYSHKFLKKGAVLKGLYSFIRHPQYLNLAVAGIGLSILWPRFLVVVLWLVMVLMYYFLAKDEERRMLNRYGDSYREHMNKTGMFLPKRLETVVMPDSAVGRLAVFSVIIAAAIGGAFSLRAYTVRHLPLWNGGDVTAISIVDEDRFKMNHRMGDVLRMEDIRKRLNSNERYLVYFLPRNYIMQGLIADTGGEWRLYKQHHTISMITDWIFHPFRHLEEGRHSMHMHSTHNIEGNGVVKRMIFLKIDNANGEKPYDVFSVNAVRTPSFMTDIDIHSLKLLSLKELEVKTGWGSVPTPVF
;
A
#
# COMPACT_ATOMS: atom_id res chain seq x y z
N MET A 1 -33.39 -25.85 -11.24
CA MET A 1 -31.98 -25.57 -10.89
C MET A 1 -31.91 -25.22 -9.41
N ASN A 2 -31.14 -25.98 -8.63
CA ASN A 2 -31.28 -26.05 -7.17
C ASN A 2 -30.58 -24.88 -6.47
N THR A 3 -31.29 -23.76 -6.29
CA THR A 3 -30.78 -22.49 -5.73
C THR A 3 -30.05 -22.65 -4.39
N LYS A 4 -30.44 -23.61 -3.56
CA LYS A 4 -29.74 -23.92 -2.29
C LYS A 4 -28.32 -24.45 -2.49
N LYS A 5 -28.08 -25.27 -3.52
CA LYS A 5 -26.73 -25.79 -3.85
C LYS A 5 -25.83 -24.69 -4.41
N THR A 6 -26.39 -23.83 -5.27
CA THR A 6 -25.64 -22.71 -5.85
C THR A 6 -25.21 -21.73 -4.75
N VAL A 7 -26.12 -21.33 -3.86
CA VAL A 7 -25.82 -20.42 -2.73
C VAL A 7 -24.80 -21.01 -1.76
N LEU A 8 -24.85 -22.33 -1.49
CA LEU A 8 -23.88 -23.00 -0.63
C LEU A 8 -22.48 -23.04 -1.27
N SER A 9 -22.38 -23.31 -2.57
CA SER A 9 -21.11 -23.22 -3.31
C SER A 9 -20.58 -21.78 -3.36
N SER A 10 -21.45 -20.79 -3.56
CA SER A 10 -21.07 -19.38 -3.50
C SER A 10 -20.53 -18.99 -2.12
N ALA A 11 -21.19 -19.44 -1.05
CA ALA A 11 -20.75 -19.17 0.32
C ALA A 11 -19.41 -19.82 0.63
N VAL A 12 -19.17 -21.07 0.21
CA VAL A 12 -17.88 -21.75 0.42
C VAL A 12 -16.75 -21.04 -0.34
N VAL A 13 -17.00 -20.63 -1.59
CA VAL A 13 -16.03 -19.82 -2.37
C VAL A 13 -15.79 -18.48 -1.68
N LEU A 14 -16.83 -17.85 -1.13
CA LEU A 14 -16.73 -16.61 -0.38
C LEU A 14 -15.89 -16.76 0.91
N TYR A 15 -16.16 -17.79 1.71
CA TYR A 15 -15.38 -18.12 2.91
C TYR A 15 -13.94 -18.49 2.56
N PHE A 16 -13.70 -19.13 1.42
CA PHE A 16 -12.36 -19.42 0.93
C PHE A 16 -11.63 -18.15 0.48
N ILE A 17 -12.28 -17.24 -0.24
CA ILE A 17 -11.72 -15.94 -0.64
C ILE A 17 -11.42 -15.09 0.61
N ILE A 18 -12.30 -15.09 1.61
CA ILE A 18 -12.07 -14.39 2.89
C ILE A 18 -10.93 -15.04 3.69
N GLY A 19 -10.90 -16.37 3.77
CA GLY A 19 -9.83 -17.10 4.44
C GLY A 19 -8.48 -16.89 3.75
N LEU A 20 -8.48 -16.84 2.42
CA LEU A 20 -7.34 -16.51 1.59
C LEU A 20 -6.94 -15.03 1.73
N GLU A 21 -7.90 -14.11 1.85
CA GLU A 21 -7.66 -12.68 2.09
C GLU A 21 -7.05 -12.44 3.46
N ILE A 22 -7.58 -13.07 4.53
CA ILE A 22 -7.00 -13.05 5.88
C ILE A 22 -5.59 -13.68 5.86
N LEU A 23 -5.41 -14.78 5.13
CA LEU A 23 -4.09 -15.37 4.90
C LEU A 23 -3.17 -14.37 4.17
N ILE A 24 -3.63 -13.66 3.14
CA ILE A 24 -2.87 -12.64 2.40
C ILE A 24 -2.55 -11.41 3.28
N MET A 25 -3.47 -11.01 4.16
CA MET A 25 -3.33 -9.90 5.10
C MET A 25 -2.31 -10.20 6.20
N ILE A 26 -2.22 -11.46 6.63
CA ILE A 26 -1.33 -11.94 7.70
C ILE A 26 0.00 -12.47 7.13
N SER A 27 0.00 -12.92 5.88
CA SER A 27 1.16 -13.57 5.26
C SER A 27 2.20 -12.52 4.81
N PRO A 28 3.47 -12.68 5.20
CA PRO A 28 4.53 -11.75 4.89
C PRO A 28 5.05 -11.99 3.47
N VAL A 29 4.19 -11.92 2.45
CA VAL A 29 4.63 -12.25 1.09
C VAL A 29 4.31 -11.11 0.14
N ALA A 30 5.01 -10.01 0.37
CA ALA A 30 4.95 -8.86 -0.53
C ALA A 30 5.32 -9.24 -1.96
N GLY A 31 6.30 -10.13 -2.15
CA GLY A 31 6.73 -10.63 -3.45
C GLY A 31 5.69 -11.50 -4.18
N PHE A 32 4.83 -12.22 -3.44
CA PHE A 32 3.74 -13.04 -4.00
C PHE A 32 2.56 -12.15 -4.39
N PHE A 33 2.33 -11.06 -3.66
CA PHE A 33 1.32 -10.08 -4.05
C PHE A 33 1.65 -9.45 -5.41
N TYR A 34 2.90 -9.04 -5.61
CA TYR A 34 3.33 -8.52 -6.91
C TYR A 34 3.26 -9.58 -8.01
N SER A 35 3.73 -10.81 -7.80
CA SER A 35 3.69 -11.83 -8.86
C SER A 35 2.28 -12.31 -9.19
N VAL A 36 1.39 -12.47 -8.20
CA VAL A 36 0.02 -12.96 -8.39
C VAL A 36 -0.91 -11.87 -8.92
N PHE A 37 -0.81 -10.64 -8.43
CA PHE A 37 -1.64 -9.54 -8.92
C PHE A 37 -1.06 -8.84 -10.14
N ASN A 38 0.21 -9.08 -10.53
CA ASN A 38 0.81 -8.43 -11.70
C ASN A 38 -0.07 -8.54 -12.97
N PRO A 39 -0.56 -9.72 -13.38
CA PRO A 39 -1.45 -9.81 -14.55
C PRO A 39 -2.71 -8.95 -14.40
N VAL A 40 -3.32 -8.95 -13.20
CA VAL A 40 -4.52 -8.16 -12.91
C VAL A 40 -4.22 -6.66 -12.94
N LEU A 41 -3.11 -6.23 -12.34
CA LEU A 41 -2.69 -4.83 -12.32
C LEU A 41 -2.38 -4.31 -13.72
N LEU A 42 -1.72 -5.13 -14.55
CA LEU A 42 -1.46 -4.80 -15.95
C LEU A 42 -2.76 -4.66 -16.74
N GLU A 43 -3.71 -5.56 -16.54
CA GLU A 43 -4.99 -5.50 -17.26
C GLU A 43 -5.82 -4.28 -16.86
N LEU A 44 -5.83 -3.95 -15.56
CA LEU A 44 -6.46 -2.73 -15.06
C LEU A 44 -5.74 -1.46 -15.54
N ALA A 45 -4.43 -1.53 -15.78
CA ALA A 45 -3.67 -0.38 -16.27
C ALA A 45 -3.88 -0.08 -17.77
N LYS A 46 -4.40 -1.05 -18.55
CA LYS A 46 -4.71 -0.85 -19.98
C LYS A 46 -5.81 0.18 -20.21
N TYR A 47 -6.80 0.24 -19.33
CA TYR A 47 -7.95 1.14 -19.49
C TYR A 47 -7.78 2.40 -18.63
N PRO A 48 -7.95 3.62 -19.20
CA PRO A 48 -7.85 4.87 -18.45
C PRO A 48 -8.79 4.95 -17.23
N ALA A 49 -9.98 4.34 -17.34
CA ALA A 49 -10.98 4.32 -16.28
C ALA A 49 -10.58 3.49 -15.05
N THR A 50 -9.67 2.51 -15.19
CA THR A 50 -9.27 1.59 -14.12
C THR A 50 -7.81 1.77 -13.68
N LYS A 51 -7.02 2.54 -14.43
CA LYS A 51 -5.60 2.78 -14.14
C LYS A 51 -5.35 3.31 -12.72
N TRP A 52 -6.29 4.09 -12.18
CA TRP A 52 -6.21 4.60 -10.79
C TRP A 52 -6.19 3.51 -9.73
N LEU A 53 -6.78 2.33 -9.97
CA LEU A 53 -6.77 1.21 -9.02
C LEU A 53 -5.34 0.74 -8.70
N SER A 54 -4.46 0.73 -9.71
CA SER A 54 -3.05 0.39 -9.54
C SER A 54 -2.21 1.51 -8.91
N ALA A 55 -2.73 2.74 -8.86
CA ALA A 55 -1.99 3.90 -8.38
C ALA A 55 -1.84 3.89 -6.86
N PHE A 56 -0.80 4.59 -6.39
CA PHE A 56 -0.58 4.82 -4.97
C PHE A 56 -1.19 6.14 -4.53
N PHE A 57 -1.61 6.20 -3.26
CA PHE A 57 -2.15 7.40 -2.62
C PHE A 57 -1.32 7.94 -1.45
N LEU A 58 -0.34 7.18 -0.95
CA LEU A 58 0.68 7.63 0.01
C LEU A 58 2.08 7.25 -0.50
N PRO A 59 3.16 7.86 0.01
CA PRO A 59 4.53 7.49 -0.34
C PRO A 59 4.83 6.04 0.04
N HIS A 60 5.22 5.24 -0.95
CA HIS A 60 5.68 3.86 -0.74
C HIS A 60 7.20 3.75 -0.90
N MET A 61 7.83 4.63 -1.68
CA MET A 61 9.25 4.58 -1.99
C MET A 61 10.03 5.75 -1.40
N ILE A 62 9.35 6.84 -1.08
CA ILE A 62 9.96 8.05 -0.53
C ILE A 62 9.72 8.09 0.97
N VAL A 63 10.76 8.45 1.72
CA VAL A 63 10.61 8.76 3.15
C VAL A 63 9.63 9.92 3.27
N PRO A 64 8.49 9.77 3.98
CA PRO A 64 7.49 10.83 4.00
C PRO A 64 8.08 12.17 4.45
N PRO A 65 7.94 13.23 3.63
CA PRO A 65 8.67 14.48 3.81
C PRO A 65 8.14 15.31 4.97
N ASP A 66 6.88 15.16 5.34
CA ASP A 66 6.21 15.96 6.35
C ASP A 66 5.69 15.13 7.53
N GLY A 67 5.49 15.81 8.66
CA GLY A 67 5.03 15.18 9.89
C GLY A 67 3.64 14.53 9.77
N PHE A 68 2.76 15.07 8.92
CA PHE A 68 1.41 14.54 8.73
C PHE A 68 1.42 13.19 8.00
N LEU A 69 2.18 13.05 6.89
CA LEU A 69 2.30 11.76 6.22
C LEU A 69 3.02 10.72 7.08
N LYS A 70 4.02 11.12 7.87
CA LYS A 70 4.64 10.24 8.88
C LYS A 70 3.62 9.76 9.91
N PHE A 71 2.82 10.68 10.46
CA PHE A 71 1.77 10.38 11.42
C PHE A 71 0.72 9.40 10.86
N ILE A 72 0.25 9.62 9.64
CA ILE A 72 -0.70 8.71 8.98
C ILE A 72 -0.11 7.31 8.88
N ARG A 73 1.15 7.17 8.46
CA ARG A 73 1.78 5.86 8.31
C ARG A 73 1.96 5.15 9.66
N ILE A 74 2.32 5.88 10.71
CA ILE A 74 2.41 5.35 12.08
C ILE A 74 1.03 4.89 12.57
N ILE A 75 -0.03 5.68 12.36
CA ILE A 75 -1.40 5.26 12.67
C ILE A 75 -1.77 4.00 11.88
N GLY A 76 -1.36 3.89 10.62
CA GLY A 76 -1.53 2.67 9.82
C GLY A 76 -0.96 1.43 10.51
N SER A 77 0.29 1.51 10.99
CA SER A 77 0.91 0.43 11.77
C SER A 77 0.15 0.12 13.06
N VAL A 78 -0.26 1.15 13.82
CA VAL A 78 -1.00 0.98 15.08
C VAL A 78 -2.35 0.32 14.84
N LEU A 79 -3.11 0.76 13.83
CA LEU A 79 -4.40 0.17 13.48
C LEU A 79 -4.25 -1.28 13.00
N PHE A 80 -3.20 -1.58 12.22
CA PHE A 80 -2.92 -2.93 11.75
C PHE A 80 -2.59 -3.86 12.92
N VAL A 81 -1.59 -3.51 13.73
CA VAL A 81 -1.13 -4.33 14.86
C VAL A 81 -2.21 -4.45 15.93
N GLY A 82 -2.87 -3.34 16.27
CA GLY A 82 -3.95 -3.30 17.26
C GLY A 82 -5.17 -4.11 16.81
N GLY A 83 -5.61 -3.93 15.56
CA GLY A 83 -6.71 -4.71 14.98
C GLY A 83 -6.39 -6.20 14.92
N MET A 84 -5.18 -6.57 14.49
CA MET A 84 -4.73 -7.97 14.47
C MET A 84 -4.65 -8.58 15.87
N GLY A 85 -4.08 -7.86 16.84
CA GLY A 85 -3.99 -8.32 18.22
C GLY A 85 -5.36 -8.58 18.84
N LEU A 86 -6.30 -7.63 18.70
CA LEU A 86 -7.66 -7.79 19.19
C LEU A 86 -8.44 -8.89 18.45
N PHE A 87 -8.20 -9.07 17.15
CA PHE A 87 -8.73 -10.19 16.38
C PHE A 87 -8.29 -11.53 16.97
N PHE A 88 -6.99 -11.70 17.26
CA PHE A 88 -6.49 -12.94 17.86
C PHE A 88 -7.04 -13.18 19.26
N VAL A 89 -7.19 -12.13 20.08
CA VAL A 89 -7.85 -12.24 21.40
C VAL A 89 -9.29 -12.74 21.25
N CYS A 90 -10.06 -12.17 20.31
CA CYS A 90 -11.43 -12.61 20.03
C CYS A 90 -11.46 -14.06 19.52
N ALA A 91 -10.57 -14.41 18.59
CA ALA A 91 -10.48 -15.75 18.04
C ALA A 91 -10.17 -16.77 19.15
N LEU A 92 -9.14 -16.52 19.97
CA LEU A 92 -8.81 -17.37 21.11
C LEU A 92 -10.03 -17.54 22.04
N GLN A 93 -10.73 -16.46 22.37
CA GLN A 93 -11.93 -16.53 23.22
C GLN A 93 -13.02 -17.44 22.63
N VAL A 94 -13.31 -17.33 21.32
CA VAL A 94 -14.31 -18.14 20.61
C VAL A 94 -13.88 -19.60 20.50
N TYR A 95 -12.65 -19.86 20.05
CA TYR A 95 -12.14 -21.22 19.89
C TYR A 95 -12.04 -21.93 21.24
N SER A 96 -11.57 -21.26 22.31
CA SER A 96 -11.54 -21.84 23.65
C SER A 96 -12.92 -22.23 24.16
N HIS A 97 -13.97 -21.40 23.97
CA HIS A 97 -15.33 -21.78 24.38
C HIS A 97 -15.90 -22.93 23.56
N LYS A 98 -15.55 -23.00 22.27
CA LYS A 98 -15.92 -24.11 21.38
C LYS A 98 -15.26 -25.42 21.81
N PHE A 99 -13.95 -25.41 22.09
CA PHE A 99 -13.21 -26.59 22.54
C PHE A 99 -13.63 -27.05 23.94
N LEU A 100 -13.90 -26.10 24.84
CA LEU A 100 -14.40 -26.38 26.19
C LEU A 100 -15.90 -26.73 26.23
N LYS A 101 -16.58 -26.79 25.07
CA LYS A 101 -18.03 -27.03 24.93
C LYS A 101 -18.91 -26.11 25.80
N LYS A 102 -18.46 -24.88 26.06
CA LYS A 102 -19.12 -23.91 26.97
C LYS A 102 -20.24 -23.10 26.31
N GLY A 103 -20.69 -23.49 25.11
CA GLY A 103 -21.74 -22.77 24.37
C GLY A 103 -21.25 -21.44 23.78
N ALA A 104 -22.17 -20.50 23.56
CA ALA A 104 -21.91 -19.22 22.93
C ALA A 104 -21.12 -18.25 23.83
N VAL A 105 -20.21 -17.47 23.24
CA VAL A 105 -19.43 -16.45 23.96
C VAL A 105 -20.25 -15.17 24.09
N LEU A 106 -20.66 -14.84 25.32
CA LEU A 106 -21.50 -13.65 25.60
C LEU A 106 -20.83 -12.65 26.56
N LYS A 107 -19.58 -12.91 26.99
CA LYS A 107 -18.85 -12.09 27.97
C LYS A 107 -17.67 -11.35 27.32
N GLY A 108 -17.19 -10.27 27.96
CA GLY A 108 -16.06 -9.48 27.45
C GLY A 108 -16.46 -8.59 26.28
N LEU A 109 -15.65 -8.53 25.21
CA LEU A 109 -15.96 -7.72 24.02
C LEU A 109 -17.31 -8.07 23.38
N TYR A 110 -17.69 -9.35 23.44
CA TYR A 110 -18.98 -9.86 22.95
C TYR A 110 -20.18 -9.34 23.76
N SER A 111 -19.98 -8.78 24.95
CA SER A 111 -21.06 -8.17 25.73
C SER A 111 -21.43 -6.76 25.28
N PHE A 112 -20.59 -6.12 24.45
CA PHE A 112 -20.84 -4.78 23.90
C PHE A 112 -21.25 -4.83 22.42
N ILE A 113 -20.61 -5.72 21.65
CA ILE A 113 -20.75 -5.84 20.19
C ILE A 113 -20.85 -7.34 19.84
N ARG A 114 -21.72 -7.72 18.90
CA ARG A 114 -21.92 -9.12 18.52
C ARG A 114 -20.78 -9.71 17.70
N HIS A 115 -20.18 -8.90 16.82
CA HIS A 115 -19.12 -9.35 15.91
C HIS A 115 -17.81 -8.56 16.07
N PRO A 116 -17.18 -8.56 17.27
CA PRO A 116 -15.94 -7.83 17.51
C PRO A 116 -14.79 -8.37 16.65
N GLN A 117 -14.81 -9.66 16.29
CA GLN A 117 -13.80 -10.26 15.41
C GLN A 117 -13.79 -9.64 14.01
N TYR A 118 -14.97 -9.50 13.37
CA TYR A 118 -15.08 -8.85 12.06
C TYR A 118 -14.73 -7.37 12.11
N LEU A 119 -15.12 -6.66 13.19
CA LEU A 119 -14.75 -5.27 13.40
C LEU A 119 -13.22 -5.09 13.47
N ASN A 120 -12.55 -5.91 14.27
CA ASN A 120 -11.09 -5.81 14.43
C ASN A 120 -10.33 -6.18 13.15
N LEU A 121 -10.84 -7.10 12.33
CA LEU A 121 -10.32 -7.34 10.98
C LEU A 121 -10.55 -6.15 10.05
N ALA A 122 -11.71 -5.51 10.10
CA ALA A 122 -11.96 -4.30 9.33
C ALA A 122 -11.00 -3.17 9.72
N VAL A 123 -10.73 -2.99 11.03
CA VAL A 123 -9.74 -2.03 11.54
C VAL A 123 -8.32 -2.39 11.07
N ALA A 124 -7.94 -3.66 11.14
CA ALA A 124 -6.65 -4.12 10.62
C ALA A 124 -6.54 -3.87 9.11
N GLY A 125 -7.61 -4.07 8.35
CA GLY A 125 -7.67 -3.79 6.91
C GLY A 125 -7.52 -2.31 6.56
N ILE A 126 -7.99 -1.39 7.41
CA ILE A 126 -7.70 0.05 7.27
C ILE A 126 -6.20 0.29 7.47
N GLY A 127 -5.62 -0.28 8.52
CA GLY A 127 -4.18 -0.19 8.79
C GLY A 127 -3.35 -0.73 7.62
N LEU A 128 -3.73 -1.89 7.07
CA LEU A 128 -3.08 -2.46 5.90
C LEU A 128 -3.24 -1.55 4.67
N SER A 129 -4.42 -0.98 4.45
CA SER A 129 -4.65 -0.05 3.33
C SER A 129 -3.74 1.17 3.41
N ILE A 130 -3.41 1.65 4.61
CA ILE A 130 -2.47 2.76 4.80
C ILE A 130 -1.03 2.32 4.57
N LEU A 131 -0.64 1.16 5.10
CA LEU A 131 0.70 0.62 4.95
C LEU A 131 1.00 0.29 3.48
N TRP A 132 0.04 -0.31 2.79
CA TRP A 132 0.03 -0.66 1.36
C TRP A 132 -0.89 0.27 0.58
N PRO A 133 -0.48 1.53 0.31
CA PRO A 133 -1.40 2.60 -0.06
C PRO A 133 -1.79 2.59 -1.53
N ARG A 134 -2.42 1.50 -1.97
CA ARG A 134 -2.98 1.34 -3.31
C ARG A 134 -4.49 1.47 -3.27
N PHE A 135 -5.07 2.14 -4.27
CA PHE A 135 -6.52 2.24 -4.39
C PHE A 135 -7.19 0.87 -4.50
N LEU A 136 -6.55 -0.10 -5.16
CA LEU A 136 -7.04 -1.48 -5.21
C LEU A 136 -7.25 -2.07 -3.81
N VAL A 137 -6.33 -1.82 -2.87
CA VAL A 137 -6.44 -2.37 -1.50
C VAL A 137 -7.62 -1.73 -0.76
N VAL A 138 -7.87 -0.43 -0.95
CA VAL A 138 -9.04 0.25 -0.38
C VAL A 138 -10.35 -0.34 -0.95
N VAL A 139 -10.40 -0.62 -2.25
CA VAL A 139 -11.58 -1.23 -2.89
C VAL A 139 -11.80 -2.66 -2.37
N LEU A 140 -10.74 -3.47 -2.26
CA LEU A 140 -10.83 -4.82 -1.69
C LEU A 140 -11.31 -4.77 -0.23
N TRP A 141 -10.78 -3.84 0.56
CA TRP A 141 -11.24 -3.61 1.94
C TRP A 141 -12.72 -3.24 2.02
N LEU A 142 -13.22 -2.37 1.13
CA LEU A 142 -14.66 -2.03 1.07
C LEU A 142 -15.52 -3.26 0.73
N VAL A 143 -15.06 -4.10 -0.21
CA VAL A 143 -15.72 -5.36 -0.56
C VAL A 143 -15.72 -6.33 0.64
N MET A 144 -14.60 -6.45 1.35
CA MET A 144 -14.48 -7.26 2.55
C MET A 144 -15.45 -6.81 3.64
N VAL A 145 -15.53 -5.50 3.93
CA VAL A 145 -16.48 -4.94 4.92
C VAL A 145 -17.93 -5.28 4.55
N LEU A 146 -18.29 -5.15 3.27
CA LEU A 146 -19.60 -5.53 2.78
C LEU A 146 -19.87 -7.04 2.96
N MET A 147 -18.89 -7.86 2.65
CA MET A 147 -18.99 -9.31 2.80
C MET A 147 -19.15 -9.71 4.27
N TYR A 148 -18.41 -9.08 5.19
CA TYR A 148 -18.54 -9.31 6.63
C TYR A 148 -19.92 -8.91 7.15
N TYR A 149 -20.51 -7.84 6.63
CA TYR A 149 -21.90 -7.50 6.94
C TYR A 149 -22.89 -8.62 6.55
N PHE A 150 -22.75 -9.22 5.37
CA PHE A 150 -23.59 -10.33 4.96
C PHE A 150 -23.33 -11.61 5.77
N LEU A 151 -22.06 -11.86 6.11
CA LEU A 151 -21.64 -13.00 6.92
C LEU A 151 -22.20 -12.92 8.34
N ALA A 152 -22.08 -11.75 8.97
CA ALA A 152 -22.64 -11.46 10.27
C ALA A 152 -24.15 -11.72 10.32
N LYS A 153 -24.88 -11.30 9.29
CA LYS A 153 -26.33 -11.57 9.18
C LYS A 153 -26.67 -13.05 9.04
N ASP A 154 -25.88 -13.80 8.27
CA ASP A 154 -26.06 -15.24 8.15
C ASP A 154 -25.76 -15.96 9.47
N GLU A 155 -24.69 -15.55 10.15
CA GLU A 155 -24.30 -16.06 11.46
C GLU A 155 -25.38 -15.78 12.52
N GLU A 156 -25.89 -14.55 12.60
CA GLU A 156 -26.98 -14.18 13.50
C GLU A 156 -28.23 -15.04 13.27
N ARG A 157 -28.57 -15.32 12.01
CA ARG A 157 -29.71 -16.18 11.67
C ARG A 157 -29.49 -17.63 12.15
N ARG A 158 -28.29 -18.16 11.98
CA ARG A 158 -27.94 -19.50 12.48
C ARG A 158 -27.94 -19.55 14.01
N MET A 159 -27.47 -18.49 14.66
CA MET A 159 -27.48 -18.37 16.11
C MET A 159 -28.89 -18.26 16.68
N LEU A 160 -29.77 -17.48 16.06
CA LEU A 160 -31.20 -17.43 16.40
C LEU A 160 -31.88 -18.79 16.26
N ASN A 161 -31.60 -19.53 15.18
CA ASN A 161 -32.15 -20.86 14.99
C ASN A 161 -31.67 -21.89 16.03
N ARG A 162 -30.46 -21.72 16.56
CA ARG A 162 -29.83 -22.66 17.50
C ARG A 162 -30.13 -22.35 18.96
N TYR A 163 -30.17 -21.07 19.32
CA TYR A 163 -30.23 -20.60 20.71
C TYR A 163 -31.51 -19.83 21.04
N GLY A 164 -32.37 -19.55 20.05
CA GLY A 164 -33.71 -19.00 20.25
C GLY A 164 -33.71 -17.69 21.03
N ASP A 165 -34.51 -17.65 22.09
CA ASP A 165 -34.78 -16.44 22.87
C ASP A 165 -33.55 -15.91 23.62
N SER A 166 -32.65 -16.80 24.06
CA SER A 166 -31.41 -16.39 24.74
C SER A 166 -30.54 -15.49 23.84
N TYR A 167 -30.49 -15.78 22.53
CA TYR A 167 -29.75 -14.95 21.57
C TYR A 167 -30.53 -13.70 21.18
N ARG A 168 -31.87 -13.75 21.12
CA ARG A 168 -32.70 -12.54 20.92
C ARG A 168 -32.50 -11.53 22.04
N GLU A 169 -32.47 -11.98 23.29
CA GLU A 169 -32.20 -11.10 24.43
C GLU A 169 -30.81 -10.46 24.33
N HIS A 170 -29.82 -11.24 23.88
CA HIS A 170 -28.49 -10.70 23.61
C HIS A 170 -28.49 -9.64 22.50
N MET A 171 -29.14 -9.90 21.37
CA MET A 171 -29.30 -8.92 20.26
C MET A 171 -30.01 -7.64 20.70
N ASN A 172 -30.88 -7.72 21.72
CA ASN A 172 -31.54 -6.56 22.29
C ASN A 172 -30.60 -5.70 23.16
N LYS A 173 -29.49 -6.23 23.65
CA LYS A 173 -28.52 -5.52 24.49
C LYS A 173 -27.31 -5.01 23.70
N THR A 174 -26.94 -5.68 22.60
CA THR A 174 -25.73 -5.41 21.81
C THR A 174 -26.01 -4.99 20.37
N GLY A 175 -25.14 -4.18 19.78
CA GLY A 175 -25.17 -3.88 18.34
C GLY A 175 -24.37 -4.90 17.53
N MET A 176 -24.51 -4.88 16.21
CA MET A 176 -23.83 -5.83 15.31
C MET A 176 -22.32 -5.56 15.25
N PHE A 177 -21.94 -4.31 14.98
CA PHE A 177 -20.53 -3.89 14.84
C PHE A 177 -20.15 -2.71 15.73
N LEU A 178 -21.12 -1.94 16.22
CA LEU A 178 -20.90 -0.85 17.15
C LEU A 178 -21.75 -1.05 18.41
N PRO A 179 -21.45 -0.36 19.53
CA PRO A 179 -22.34 -0.38 20.68
C PRO A 179 -23.75 0.04 20.27
N LYS A 180 -24.78 -0.64 20.79
CA LYS A 180 -26.17 -0.52 20.31
C LYS A 180 -26.65 0.93 20.16
N ARG A 181 -26.36 1.78 21.16
CA ARG A 181 -26.76 3.20 21.15
C ARG A 181 -26.16 3.98 19.99
N LEU A 182 -24.91 3.69 19.63
CA LEU A 182 -24.23 4.34 18.51
C LEU A 182 -24.74 3.78 17.19
N GLU A 183 -24.93 2.46 17.12
CA GLU A 183 -25.41 1.80 15.90
C GLU A 183 -26.81 2.24 15.50
N THR A 184 -27.72 2.44 16.46
CA THR A 184 -29.07 2.95 16.18
C THR A 184 -29.10 4.38 15.65
N VAL A 185 -28.08 5.17 15.95
CA VAL A 185 -27.95 6.56 15.44
C VAL A 185 -27.33 6.55 14.05
N VAL A 186 -26.35 5.69 13.82
CA VAL A 186 -25.57 5.66 12.56
C VAL A 186 -26.23 4.81 11.48
N MET A 187 -26.88 3.71 11.84
CA MET A 187 -27.50 2.77 10.91
C MET A 187 -29.04 2.83 11.00
N PRO A 188 -29.72 3.43 10.01
CA PRO A 188 -31.18 3.40 9.95
C PRO A 188 -31.69 1.98 9.66
N ASP A 189 -32.90 1.67 10.14
CA ASP A 189 -33.49 0.33 10.00
C ASP A 189 -33.89 -0.01 8.55
N SER A 190 -34.14 1.02 7.73
CA SER A 190 -34.55 0.83 6.33
C SER A 190 -33.44 0.25 5.47
N ALA A 191 -33.81 -0.59 4.49
CA ALA A 191 -32.83 -1.14 3.54
C ALA A 191 -32.12 -0.03 2.75
N VAL A 192 -32.88 0.98 2.31
CA VAL A 192 -32.37 2.16 1.59
C VAL A 192 -31.39 2.95 2.45
N GLY A 193 -31.71 3.17 3.73
CA GLY A 193 -30.84 3.91 4.63
C GLY A 193 -29.51 3.18 4.88
N ARG A 194 -29.52 1.85 4.99
CA ARG A 194 -28.27 1.06 5.11
C ARG A 194 -27.42 1.12 3.84
N LEU A 195 -28.05 1.12 2.67
CA LEU A 195 -27.35 1.34 1.40
C LEU A 195 -26.73 2.74 1.36
N ALA A 196 -27.46 3.77 1.80
CA ALA A 196 -26.94 5.13 1.86
C ALA A 196 -25.72 5.24 2.77
N VAL A 197 -25.75 4.65 3.97
CA VAL A 197 -24.60 4.60 4.88
C VAL A 197 -23.40 3.91 4.22
N PHE A 198 -23.63 2.78 3.54
CA PHE A 198 -22.55 2.09 2.85
C PHE A 198 -21.97 2.90 1.68
N SER A 199 -22.82 3.59 0.91
CA SER A 199 -22.39 4.53 -0.13
C SER A 199 -21.57 5.69 0.43
N VAL A 200 -21.94 6.22 1.61
CA VAL A 200 -21.16 7.25 2.31
C VAL A 200 -19.80 6.71 2.74
N ILE A 201 -19.72 5.47 3.25
CA ILE A 201 -18.46 4.82 3.62
C ILE A 201 -17.56 4.66 2.39
N ILE A 202 -18.10 4.20 1.26
CA ILE A 202 -17.36 4.10 -0.01
C ILE A 202 -16.84 5.47 -0.43
N ALA A 203 -17.71 6.48 -0.46
CA ALA A 203 -17.35 7.83 -0.87
C ALA A 203 -16.27 8.44 0.05
N ALA A 204 -16.39 8.23 1.35
CA ALA A 204 -15.40 8.69 2.34
C ALA A 204 -14.06 7.97 2.18
N ALA A 205 -14.06 6.65 1.99
CA ALA A 205 -12.83 5.87 1.83
C ALA A 205 -12.09 6.21 0.52
N ILE A 206 -12.80 6.20 -0.61
CA ILE A 206 -12.22 6.52 -1.92
C ILE A 206 -11.85 8.01 -2.00
N GLY A 207 -12.76 8.90 -1.59
CA GLY A 207 -12.52 10.34 -1.58
C GLY A 207 -11.39 10.73 -0.62
N GLY A 208 -11.30 10.09 0.53
CA GLY A 208 -10.19 10.23 1.47
C GLY A 208 -8.87 9.80 0.86
N ALA A 209 -8.82 8.64 0.18
CA ALA A 209 -7.63 8.18 -0.53
C ALA A 209 -7.20 9.16 -1.65
N PHE A 210 -8.14 9.69 -2.44
CA PHE A 210 -7.83 10.71 -3.45
C PHE A 210 -7.34 12.02 -2.83
N SER A 211 -7.95 12.45 -1.73
CA SER A 211 -7.54 13.66 -1.00
C SER A 211 -6.12 13.50 -0.45
N LEU A 212 -5.82 12.34 0.13
CA LEU A 212 -4.52 12.01 0.67
C LEU A 212 -3.45 11.90 -0.43
N ARG A 213 -3.83 11.36 -1.59
CA ARG A 213 -2.97 11.38 -2.78
C ARG A 213 -2.66 12.80 -3.24
N ALA A 214 -3.68 13.64 -3.35
CA ALA A 214 -3.52 15.03 -3.79
C ALA A 214 -2.63 15.81 -2.83
N TYR A 215 -2.79 15.58 -1.52
CA TYR A 215 -1.92 16.13 -0.49
C TYR A 215 -0.48 15.60 -0.65
N THR A 216 -0.31 14.28 -0.76
CA THR A 216 1.02 13.65 -0.90
C THR A 216 1.79 14.23 -2.06
N VAL A 217 1.20 14.24 -3.26
CA VAL A 217 1.83 14.72 -4.49
C VAL A 217 2.28 16.18 -4.41
N ARG A 218 1.54 17.01 -3.66
CA ARG A 218 1.88 18.43 -3.45
C ARG A 218 3.02 18.66 -2.46
N HIS A 219 3.27 17.69 -1.57
CA HIS A 219 4.30 17.79 -0.53
C HIS A 219 5.56 17.00 -0.84
N LEU A 220 5.65 16.35 -2.01
CA LEU A 220 6.86 15.63 -2.41
C LEU A 220 8.08 16.56 -2.47
N PRO A 221 9.28 16.06 -2.11
CA PRO A 221 10.53 16.83 -2.17
C PRO A 221 11.00 16.93 -3.63
N LEU A 222 10.36 17.83 -4.38
CA LEU A 222 10.61 18.04 -5.80
C LEU A 222 11.62 19.16 -6.05
N TRP A 223 12.41 18.97 -7.09
CA TRP A 223 13.17 20.00 -7.78
C TRP A 223 12.69 20.08 -9.22
N ASN A 224 12.60 21.28 -9.78
CA ASN A 224 12.18 21.50 -11.17
C ASN A 224 13.22 22.38 -11.88
N GLY A 225 13.63 21.93 -13.07
CA GLY A 225 14.43 22.71 -14.01
C GLY A 225 13.95 22.51 -15.43
N GLY A 226 12.89 23.23 -15.81
CA GLY A 226 12.31 23.17 -17.15
C GLY A 226 11.57 21.86 -17.38
N ASP A 227 12.00 21.08 -18.36
CA ASP A 227 11.38 19.80 -18.71
C ASP A 227 11.78 18.64 -17.78
N VAL A 228 12.68 18.90 -16.83
CA VAL A 228 13.14 17.90 -15.87
C VAL A 228 12.59 18.19 -14.48
N THR A 229 11.86 17.23 -13.93
CA THR A 229 11.46 17.19 -12.53
C THR A 229 12.27 16.11 -11.82
N ALA A 230 12.99 16.47 -10.76
CA ALA A 230 13.72 15.54 -9.92
C ALA A 230 13.02 15.36 -8.57
N ILE A 231 13.07 14.14 -8.03
CA ILE A 231 12.50 13.79 -6.73
C ILE A 231 13.56 13.13 -5.86
N SER A 232 13.68 13.61 -4.62
CA SER A 232 14.58 13.00 -3.64
C SER A 232 13.86 11.92 -2.84
N ILE A 233 14.50 10.78 -2.65
CA ILE A 233 13.94 9.64 -1.91
C ILE A 233 14.15 9.80 -0.40
N VAL A 234 15.24 10.45 -0.02
CA VAL A 234 15.63 10.70 1.36
C VAL A 234 15.71 12.21 1.58
N ASP A 235 15.08 12.72 2.63
CA ASP A 235 15.00 14.17 2.85
C ASP A 235 16.38 14.84 3.00
N GLU A 236 17.37 14.13 3.56
CA GLU A 236 18.76 14.61 3.68
C GLU A 236 19.40 14.96 2.31
N ASP A 237 19.00 14.26 1.25
CA ASP A 237 19.54 14.48 -0.08
C ASP A 237 18.83 15.61 -0.83
N ARG A 238 17.74 16.15 -0.28
CA ARG A 238 16.98 17.26 -0.87
C ARG A 238 17.85 18.50 -1.06
N PHE A 239 18.67 18.85 -0.08
CA PHE A 239 19.59 19.99 -0.18
C PHE A 239 20.61 19.80 -1.30
N LYS A 240 21.21 18.60 -1.39
CA LYS A 240 22.18 18.23 -2.43
C LYS A 240 21.54 18.30 -3.81
N MET A 241 20.33 17.73 -3.96
CA MET A 241 19.56 17.78 -5.20
C MET A 241 19.29 19.23 -5.60
N ASN A 242 18.75 20.06 -4.69
CA ASN A 242 18.44 21.46 -4.99
C ASN A 242 19.66 22.27 -5.44
N HIS A 243 20.82 22.02 -4.83
CA HIS A 243 22.05 22.76 -5.13
C HIS A 243 22.74 22.28 -6.41
N ARG A 244 22.71 20.97 -6.71
CA ARG A 244 23.55 20.36 -7.75
C ARG A 244 22.82 19.87 -8.98
N MET A 245 21.50 19.70 -8.93
CA MET A 245 20.76 19.11 -10.06
C MET A 245 20.89 19.97 -11.33
N GLY A 246 20.89 21.30 -11.21
CA GLY A 246 21.15 22.20 -12.35
C GLY A 246 22.55 22.06 -12.95
N ASP A 247 23.57 21.75 -12.14
CA ASP A 247 24.93 21.47 -12.64
C ASP A 247 24.98 20.12 -13.34
N VAL A 248 24.33 19.11 -12.74
CA VAL A 248 24.25 17.74 -13.29
C VAL A 248 23.61 17.75 -14.67
N LEU A 249 22.49 18.46 -14.87
CA LEU A 249 21.83 18.55 -16.18
C LEU A 249 22.68 19.26 -17.26
N ARG A 250 23.70 20.03 -16.86
CA ARG A 250 24.63 20.69 -17.79
C ARG A 250 25.80 19.80 -18.20
N MET A 251 26.01 18.66 -17.53
CA MET A 251 27.03 17.69 -17.91
C MET A 251 26.77 17.17 -19.33
N GLU A 252 27.82 17.11 -20.16
CA GLU A 252 27.72 16.78 -21.57
C GLU A 252 27.06 15.41 -21.82
N ASP A 253 27.43 14.41 -21.02
CA ASP A 253 26.91 13.04 -21.13
C ASP A 253 25.40 12.93 -20.88
N ILE A 254 24.87 13.78 -20.00
CA ILE A 254 23.45 13.84 -19.63
C ILE A 254 22.69 14.71 -20.61
N ARG A 255 23.21 15.91 -20.90
CA ARG A 255 22.58 16.87 -21.81
C ARG A 255 22.32 16.26 -23.20
N LYS A 256 23.24 15.45 -23.72
CA LYS A 256 23.07 14.76 -25.02
C LYS A 256 21.92 13.76 -25.05
N ARG A 257 21.43 13.30 -23.89
CA ARG A 257 20.35 12.29 -23.75
C ARG A 257 19.00 12.91 -23.44
N LEU A 258 18.96 14.18 -23.08
CA LEU A 258 17.74 14.91 -22.78
C LEU A 258 17.25 15.62 -24.03
N ASN A 259 16.00 15.36 -24.39
CA ASN A 259 15.36 15.99 -25.54
C ASN A 259 14.46 17.14 -25.08
N SER A 260 14.55 18.31 -25.71
CA SER A 260 13.81 19.52 -25.29
C SER A 260 12.29 19.43 -25.48
N ASN A 261 11.81 18.43 -26.22
CA ASN A 261 10.38 18.20 -26.46
C ASN A 261 9.80 17.12 -25.53
N GLU A 262 10.63 16.49 -24.70
CA GLU A 262 10.23 15.43 -23.80
C GLU A 262 10.37 15.89 -22.35
N ARG A 263 9.48 15.38 -21.48
CA ARG A 263 9.57 15.62 -20.05
C ARG A 263 10.17 14.43 -19.33
N TYR A 264 10.98 14.71 -18.32
CA TYR A 264 11.71 13.71 -17.56
C TYR A 264 11.39 13.78 -16.08
N LEU A 265 11.16 12.62 -15.48
CA LEU A 265 11.17 12.42 -14.03
C LEU A 265 12.50 11.77 -13.63
N VAL A 266 13.19 12.34 -12.65
CA VAL A 266 14.47 11.84 -12.17
C VAL A 266 14.37 11.44 -10.71
N TYR A 267 14.62 10.16 -10.42
CA TYR A 267 14.74 9.70 -9.04
C TYR A 267 16.17 9.91 -8.55
N PHE A 268 16.35 10.75 -7.54
CA PHE A 268 17.62 11.01 -6.88
C PHE A 268 17.78 10.08 -5.68
N LEU A 269 18.64 9.07 -5.84
CA LEU A 269 18.71 7.88 -4.97
C LEU A 269 20.10 7.71 -4.35
N PRO A 270 20.20 7.15 -3.14
CA PRO A 270 21.41 6.46 -2.69
C PRO A 270 21.74 5.29 -3.62
N ARG A 271 23.03 5.02 -3.86
CA ARG A 271 23.48 3.93 -4.77
C ARG A 271 22.95 2.55 -4.37
N ASN A 272 22.81 2.32 -3.06
CA ASN A 272 22.41 1.03 -2.48
C ASN A 272 20.92 0.97 -2.12
N TYR A 273 20.09 1.81 -2.75
CA TYR A 273 18.65 1.83 -2.47
C TYR A 273 17.96 0.55 -2.97
N ILE A 274 17.31 -0.18 -2.06
CA ILE A 274 16.82 -1.54 -2.27
C ILE A 274 15.67 -1.60 -3.29
N MET A 275 14.80 -0.58 -3.31
CA MET A 275 13.59 -0.57 -4.17
C MET A 275 13.83 0.00 -5.58
N GLN A 276 15.08 0.22 -5.99
CA GLN A 276 15.38 0.74 -7.33
C GLN A 276 14.88 -0.16 -8.47
N GLY A 277 14.74 -1.47 -8.23
CA GLY A 277 14.17 -2.42 -9.19
C GLY A 277 12.69 -2.16 -9.53
N LEU A 278 11.95 -1.46 -8.67
CA LEU A 278 10.57 -1.01 -8.94
C LEU A 278 10.53 0.14 -9.96
N ILE A 279 11.62 0.89 -10.11
CA ILE A 279 11.74 2.04 -11.01
C ILE A 279 12.20 1.56 -12.39
N ALA A 280 13.25 0.73 -12.45
CA ALA A 280 13.84 0.25 -13.69
C ALA A 280 14.62 -1.06 -13.50
N ASP A 281 14.95 -1.79 -14.58
CA ASP A 281 15.87 -2.93 -14.48
C ASP A 281 17.34 -2.46 -14.31
N THR A 282 17.71 -2.19 -13.07
CA THR A 282 19.05 -1.74 -12.71
C THR A 282 20.09 -2.88 -12.68
N GLY A 283 19.69 -4.16 -12.82
CA GLY A 283 20.57 -5.34 -12.79
C GLY A 283 20.20 -6.41 -11.74
N GLY A 284 20.73 -7.64 -11.92
CA GLY A 284 20.29 -8.87 -11.25
C GLY A 284 20.43 -8.95 -9.72
N GLU A 285 21.27 -8.12 -9.10
CA GLU A 285 21.50 -8.06 -7.65
C GLU A 285 20.30 -7.50 -6.86
N TRP A 286 19.43 -6.71 -7.49
CA TRP A 286 18.36 -5.94 -6.82
C TRP A 286 16.96 -6.49 -7.05
N ARG A 287 16.87 -7.70 -7.60
CA ARG A 287 15.62 -8.46 -7.66
C ARG A 287 15.34 -9.04 -6.29
N LEU A 288 14.66 -8.26 -5.43
CA LEU A 288 14.20 -8.64 -4.09
C LEU A 288 13.60 -10.07 -3.99
N TYR A 289 13.04 -10.59 -5.08
CA TYR A 289 12.48 -11.95 -5.17
C TYR A 289 13.54 -13.08 -5.15
N LYS A 290 14.80 -12.81 -5.52
CA LYS A 290 15.85 -13.84 -5.60
C LYS A 290 16.58 -14.10 -4.29
N GLN A 291 16.44 -13.22 -3.29
CA GLN A 291 17.14 -13.35 -2.00
C GLN A 291 16.13 -13.75 -0.90
N HIS A 292 16.41 -14.85 -0.19
CA HIS A 292 15.49 -15.58 0.69
C HIS A 292 15.19 -14.91 2.05
N HIS A 293 15.13 -13.57 2.14
CA HIS A 293 14.94 -12.80 3.39
C HIS A 293 13.56 -12.11 3.54
N THR A 294 12.51 -12.69 2.98
CA THR A 294 11.20 -12.02 2.83
C THR A 294 10.50 -11.74 4.17
N ILE A 295 10.66 -12.61 5.18
CA ILE A 295 9.93 -12.51 6.46
C ILE A 295 10.48 -11.38 7.34
N SER A 296 11.80 -11.29 7.52
CA SER A 296 12.44 -10.25 8.35
C SER A 296 12.19 -8.85 7.80
N MET A 297 12.19 -8.71 6.48
CA MET A 297 11.90 -7.44 5.80
C MET A 297 10.49 -6.92 6.11
N ILE A 298 9.50 -7.80 6.27
CA ILE A 298 8.10 -7.40 6.48
C ILE A 298 7.81 -7.11 7.94
N THR A 299 8.40 -7.87 8.87
CA THR A 299 8.37 -7.51 10.28
C THR A 299 9.01 -6.14 10.49
N ASP A 300 10.15 -5.88 9.86
CA ASP A 300 10.77 -4.55 9.90
C ASP A 300 9.91 -3.48 9.23
N TRP A 301 9.20 -3.80 8.16
CA TRP A 301 8.31 -2.85 7.50
C TRP A 301 7.11 -2.43 8.36
N ILE A 302 6.57 -3.35 9.17
CA ILE A 302 5.45 -3.10 10.08
C ILE A 302 5.89 -2.33 11.33
N PHE A 303 6.98 -2.76 11.97
CA PHE A 303 7.49 -2.17 13.22
C PHE A 303 8.38 -0.94 12.99
N HIS A 304 9.01 -0.85 11.82
CA HIS A 304 9.89 0.26 11.42
C HIS A 304 9.49 0.80 10.02
N PRO A 305 8.38 1.56 9.94
CA PRO A 305 7.74 1.94 8.67
C PRO A 305 8.56 2.88 7.77
N PHE A 306 9.74 3.34 8.19
CA PHE A 306 10.63 4.17 7.39
C PHE A 306 12.02 3.56 7.20
N ARG A 307 12.39 2.57 8.02
CA ARG A 307 13.75 2.03 8.10
C ARG A 307 14.20 1.40 6.78
N HIS A 308 13.30 0.71 6.08
CA HIS A 308 13.55 0.16 4.74
C HIS A 308 13.76 1.20 3.63
N LEU A 309 13.39 2.48 3.87
CA LEU A 309 13.60 3.60 2.95
C LEU A 309 14.91 4.33 3.26
N GLU A 310 15.34 4.29 4.53
CA GLU A 310 16.56 4.94 5.03
C GLU A 310 17.79 4.02 4.96
N GLU A 311 17.61 2.70 5.14
CA GLU A 311 18.70 1.73 5.24
C GLU A 311 19.18 1.21 3.88
N GLY A 312 19.86 2.08 3.13
CA GLY A 312 20.91 1.66 2.19
C GLY A 312 22.25 1.34 2.88
N ARG A 313 22.30 1.26 4.22
CA ARG A 313 23.54 1.19 5.00
C ARG A 313 23.82 -0.12 5.77
N HIS A 314 22.85 -1.01 6.03
CA HIS A 314 23.10 -2.15 6.95
C HIS A 314 22.55 -3.54 6.58
N SER A 315 21.92 -3.74 5.42
CA SER A 315 21.48 -5.10 5.01
C SER A 315 22.55 -5.97 4.32
N MET A 316 23.82 -5.52 4.29
CA MET A 316 24.98 -6.30 3.82
C MET A 316 26.05 -6.44 4.92
N HIS A 317 25.66 -6.88 6.11
CA HIS A 317 26.62 -7.46 7.05
C HIS A 317 26.61 -8.98 6.94
N MET A 318 27.08 -9.49 5.81
CA MET A 318 27.87 -10.73 5.72
C MET A 318 28.40 -10.85 4.29
N HIS A 319 29.72 -10.81 4.15
CA HIS A 319 30.50 -10.90 2.91
C HIS A 319 30.49 -9.68 1.96
N SER A 320 31.23 -8.63 2.33
CA SER A 320 32.27 -8.05 1.46
C SER A 320 32.90 -6.82 2.14
N THR A 321 34.00 -7.05 2.84
CA THR A 321 34.97 -6.01 3.18
C THR A 321 35.65 -5.52 1.90
N HIS A 322 35.10 -4.50 1.25
CA HIS A 322 35.86 -3.65 0.33
C HIS A 322 35.38 -2.19 0.42
N ASN A 323 36.31 -1.33 0.87
CA ASN A 323 36.39 0.13 0.77
C ASN A 323 35.11 0.94 1.04
N ILE A 324 34.95 1.24 2.33
CA ILE A 324 34.07 2.28 2.87
C ILE A 324 34.79 3.64 2.72
N GLU A 325 34.83 4.19 1.50
CA GLU A 325 35.14 5.60 1.26
C GLU A 325 34.19 6.13 0.17
N GLY A 326 33.28 7.07 0.50
CA GLY A 326 32.48 7.82 -0.49
C GLY A 326 30.94 7.73 -0.42
N ASN A 327 30.37 7.01 0.55
CA ASN A 327 28.94 6.62 0.52
C ASN A 327 27.90 7.77 0.57
N GLY A 328 28.29 8.99 0.96
CA GLY A 328 27.38 10.16 1.04
C GLY A 328 27.37 11.07 -0.19
N VAL A 329 28.39 10.95 -1.05
CA VAL A 329 28.70 11.88 -2.14
C VAL A 329 28.23 11.33 -3.49
N VAL A 330 28.33 10.01 -3.69
CA VAL A 330 27.87 9.35 -4.91
C VAL A 330 26.36 9.14 -4.85
N LYS A 331 25.66 9.60 -5.88
CA LYS A 331 24.21 9.46 -6.02
C LYS A 331 23.85 8.79 -7.33
N ARG A 332 22.87 7.90 -7.26
CA ARG A 332 22.26 7.26 -8.41
C ARG A 332 21.09 8.09 -8.87
N MET A 333 21.02 8.33 -10.17
CA MET A 333 19.89 8.99 -10.81
C MET A 333 19.29 8.07 -11.85
N ILE A 334 17.97 7.88 -11.78
CA ILE A 334 17.22 7.10 -12.78
C ILE A 334 16.29 8.07 -13.50
N PHE A 335 16.47 8.19 -14.81
CA PHE A 335 15.69 9.06 -15.68
C PHE A 335 14.56 8.27 -16.34
N LEU A 336 13.34 8.79 -16.20
CA LEU A 336 12.14 8.26 -16.84
C LEU A 336 11.56 9.32 -17.77
N LYS A 337 11.24 8.94 -18.99
CA LYS A 337 10.45 9.75 -19.93
C LYS A 337 9.00 9.71 -19.52
N ILE A 338 8.32 10.85 -19.65
CA ILE A 338 6.92 11.00 -19.28
C ILE A 338 6.09 11.29 -20.52
N ASP A 339 5.27 10.31 -20.91
CA ASP A 339 4.29 10.50 -21.99
C ASP A 339 2.97 11.02 -21.40
N ASN A 340 2.28 11.90 -22.14
CA ASN A 340 0.98 12.50 -21.79
C ASN A 340 0.95 13.40 -20.55
N ALA A 341 2.07 14.04 -20.17
CA ALA A 341 2.05 15.08 -19.15
C ALA A 341 1.60 16.41 -19.77
N ASN A 342 0.29 16.63 -19.89
CA ASN A 342 -0.30 17.84 -20.49
C ASN A 342 -0.28 19.09 -19.58
N GLY A 343 0.30 19.05 -18.38
CA GLY A 343 0.18 20.15 -17.41
C GLY A 343 1.49 20.88 -17.12
N GLU A 344 1.46 22.19 -16.92
CA GLU A 344 2.67 23.01 -16.68
C GLU A 344 3.32 22.76 -15.31
N LYS A 345 2.66 22.05 -14.40
CA LYS A 345 3.07 22.02 -13.00
C LYS A 345 4.06 20.89 -12.73
N PRO A 346 5.03 21.08 -11.81
CA PRO A 346 6.05 20.08 -11.49
C PRO A 346 5.47 18.72 -11.08
N TYR A 347 4.28 18.73 -10.49
CA TYR A 347 3.67 17.52 -9.97
C TYR A 347 2.83 16.72 -10.99
N ASP A 348 2.62 17.25 -12.20
CA ASP A 348 1.81 16.58 -13.23
C ASP A 348 2.48 15.31 -13.77
N VAL A 349 3.82 15.22 -13.62
CA VAL A 349 4.60 13.99 -13.84
C VAL A 349 4.18 12.84 -12.92
N PHE A 350 3.46 13.13 -11.83
CA PHE A 350 2.89 12.15 -10.90
C PHE A 350 1.40 11.90 -11.14
N SER A 351 0.82 12.35 -12.25
CA SER A 351 -0.58 12.05 -12.57
C SER A 351 -0.81 10.55 -12.74
N VAL A 352 -2.03 10.09 -12.42
CA VAL A 352 -2.40 8.66 -12.55
C VAL A 352 -2.30 8.18 -14.01
N ASN A 353 -2.60 9.07 -14.96
CA ASN A 353 -2.63 8.73 -16.37
C ASN A 353 -1.28 8.88 -17.08
N ALA A 354 -0.32 9.59 -16.49
CA ALA A 354 1.05 9.67 -17.03
C ALA A 354 1.65 8.26 -17.19
N VAL A 355 2.29 8.04 -18.33
CA VAL A 355 3.09 6.84 -18.60
C VAL A 355 4.54 7.22 -18.35
N ARG A 356 5.25 6.36 -17.63
CA ARG A 356 6.62 6.60 -17.18
C ARG A 356 7.48 5.47 -17.72
N THR A 357 8.33 5.79 -18.68
CA THR A 357 9.19 4.82 -19.35
C THR A 357 10.64 5.04 -18.91
N PRO A 358 11.30 4.05 -18.30
CA PRO A 358 12.72 4.16 -17.99
C PRO A 358 13.55 4.44 -19.25
N SER A 359 14.51 5.36 -19.14
CA SER A 359 15.39 5.73 -20.25
C SER A 359 16.84 5.34 -19.96
N PHE A 360 17.45 5.93 -18.93
CA PHE A 360 18.82 5.63 -18.55
C PHE A 360 19.04 5.88 -17.06
N MET A 361 20.09 5.27 -16.51
CA MET A 361 20.56 5.56 -15.16
C MET A 361 22.03 5.94 -15.13
N THR A 362 22.40 6.67 -14.09
CA THR A 362 23.77 7.13 -13.90
C THR A 362 24.13 7.18 -12.42
N ASP A 363 25.39 6.87 -12.11
CA ASP A 363 25.99 7.15 -10.81
C ASP A 363 26.94 8.34 -10.96
N ILE A 364 26.71 9.39 -10.17
CA ILE A 364 27.46 10.65 -10.22
C ILE A 364 27.99 10.97 -8.83
N ASP A 365 29.26 11.37 -8.77
CA ASP A 365 29.81 12.02 -7.60
C ASP A 365 29.32 13.48 -7.56
N ILE A 366 28.44 13.79 -6.60
CA ILE A 366 27.76 15.09 -6.52
C ILE A 366 28.69 16.25 -6.10
N HIS A 367 29.85 15.94 -5.52
CA HIS A 367 30.81 16.96 -5.11
C HIS A 367 31.71 17.38 -6.27
N SER A 368 32.27 16.40 -6.98
CA SER A 368 33.19 16.61 -8.10
C SER A 368 32.50 16.73 -9.47
N LEU A 369 31.18 16.44 -9.54
CA LEU A 369 30.40 16.36 -10.77
C LEU A 369 31.02 15.40 -11.80
N LYS A 370 31.61 14.30 -11.30
CA LYS A 370 32.20 13.26 -12.13
C LYS A 370 31.21 12.13 -12.38
N LEU A 371 31.03 11.79 -13.65
CA LEU A 371 30.29 10.61 -14.08
C LEU A 371 31.08 9.35 -13.71
N LEU A 372 30.50 8.45 -12.91
CA LEU A 372 31.14 7.19 -12.51
C LEU A 372 30.60 6.01 -13.31
N SER A 373 29.30 5.98 -13.56
CA SER A 373 28.65 4.95 -14.35
C SER A 373 27.48 5.53 -15.14
N LEU A 374 27.23 4.95 -16.31
CA LEU A 374 26.09 5.25 -17.15
C LEU A 374 25.60 3.94 -17.75
N LYS A 375 24.29 3.69 -17.67
CA LYS A 375 23.66 2.51 -18.24
C LYS A 375 22.34 2.90 -18.88
N GLU A 376 22.18 2.57 -20.16
CA GLU A 376 20.90 2.63 -20.85
C GLU A 376 19.95 1.58 -20.25
N LEU A 377 18.69 1.95 -20.06
CA LEU A 377 17.67 1.10 -19.45
C LEU A 377 16.71 0.60 -20.53
N GLU A 378 16.29 -0.65 -20.40
CA GLU A 378 15.16 -1.14 -21.20
C GLU A 378 13.87 -0.43 -20.78
N VAL A 379 12.90 -0.38 -21.69
CA VAL A 379 11.56 0.20 -21.43
C VAL A 379 10.83 -0.55 -20.29
N LYS A 380 11.29 -1.74 -19.90
CA LYS A 380 10.73 -2.57 -18.84
C LYS A 380 11.39 -2.30 -17.48
N THR A 381 10.60 -2.37 -16.42
CA THR A 381 11.10 -2.33 -15.04
C THR A 381 11.72 -3.67 -14.65
N GLY A 382 12.41 -3.73 -13.50
CA GLY A 382 12.91 -4.99 -12.93
C GLY A 382 11.80 -6.01 -12.60
N TRP A 383 10.54 -5.57 -12.60
CA TRP A 383 9.32 -6.37 -12.40
C TRP A 383 8.50 -6.54 -13.70
N GLY A 384 9.07 -6.22 -14.86
CA GLY A 384 8.41 -6.32 -16.16
C GLY A 384 7.69 -5.03 -16.57
N SER A 385 6.48 -5.17 -17.12
CA SER A 385 5.67 -4.04 -17.63
C SER A 385 4.82 -3.35 -16.55
N VAL A 386 5.03 -3.66 -15.27
CA VAL A 386 4.27 -3.05 -14.16
C VAL A 386 4.47 -1.53 -14.24
N PRO A 387 3.39 -0.73 -14.21
CA PRO A 387 3.51 0.72 -14.14
C PRO A 387 4.42 1.08 -12.96
N THR A 388 5.48 1.85 -13.23
CA THR A 388 6.42 2.27 -12.19
C THR A 388 5.68 2.94 -11.04
N PRO A 389 5.94 2.55 -9.79
CA PRO A 389 5.39 3.25 -8.65
C PRO A 389 5.78 4.72 -8.70
N VAL A 390 4.86 5.56 -8.25
CA VAL A 390 4.89 6.99 -8.54
C VAL A 390 5.74 7.73 -7.48
N PHE A 391 5.69 7.31 -6.21
CA PHE A 391 6.41 7.88 -5.07
C PHE A 391 6.28 7.00 -3.82
#